data_AF-A0A7Z7N9D9-F1
#
_entry.id   AF-A0A7Z7N9D9-F1
#
_cell.length_a   1.000
_cell.length_b   1.000
_cell.length_c   1.000
_cell.angle_alpha   90.00
_cell.angle_beta   90.00
_cell.angle_gamma   90.00
#
_symmetry.space_group_name_H-M   'P 1'
#
loop_
_entity.id
_entity.type
_entity.pdbx_description
1 polymer ?
#
loop_
_entity_poly.entity_id
_entity_poly.type
_entity_poly.pdbx_seq_one_letter_code
_entity_poly.pdbx_strand_id
1 'polypeptide(L)'
;MRSLLTGLALVVALLGLAGVATPTAHGDGVDDAFLNAVKSKGINFASPKAAIVAGHEVCDELDQGRQKADVATDMTSTTNLDGYRAGFFVGLSIAAYCPRHHT
;
A
#
# COMPACT_ATOMS: atom_id res chain seq x y z
N MET A 1 -1.88 33.15 -51.94
CA MET A 1 -1.83 32.37 -53.19
C MET A 1 -0.38 31.91 -53.40
N ARG A 2 -0.14 30.58 -53.35
CA ARG A 2 1.04 29.82 -53.87
C ARG A 2 2.39 30.07 -53.16
N SER A 3 3.23 29.11 -52.77
CA SER A 3 3.14 27.65 -52.61
C SER A 3 4.41 27.22 -51.83
N LEU A 4 4.21 26.36 -50.82
CA LEU A 4 4.94 25.12 -50.50
C LEU A 4 6.47 25.08 -50.36
N LEU A 5 6.89 24.26 -49.38
CA LEU A 5 8.16 23.52 -49.21
C LEU A 5 9.16 24.09 -48.19
N THR A 6 8.95 23.73 -46.93
CA THR A 6 10.05 23.16 -46.13
C THR A 6 9.45 22.25 -45.07
N GLY A 7 9.49 20.95 -45.35
CA GLY A 7 9.07 19.92 -44.41
C GLY A 7 10.09 19.81 -43.27
N LEU A 8 9.59 19.87 -42.05
CA LEU A 8 10.23 19.24 -40.91
C LEU A 8 9.17 18.39 -40.21
N ALA A 9 9.03 17.16 -40.70
CA ALA A 9 8.40 16.11 -39.93
C ALA A 9 9.41 15.66 -38.86
N LEU A 10 9.06 15.85 -37.59
CA LEU A 10 9.61 15.05 -36.51
C LEU A 10 8.50 14.77 -35.49
N VAL A 11 8.07 13.52 -35.56
CA VAL A 11 7.24 12.76 -34.64
C VAL A 11 7.75 12.93 -33.20
N VAL A 12 6.85 13.26 -32.27
CA VAL A 12 6.96 12.74 -30.90
C VAL A 12 5.65 12.02 -30.60
N ALA A 13 5.82 10.72 -30.41
CA ALA A 13 4.79 9.73 -30.22
C ALA A 13 3.96 10.00 -28.96
N LEU A 14 2.69 9.60 -29.05
CA LEU A 14 1.79 9.40 -27.93
C LEU A 14 2.45 8.49 -26.90
N LEU A 15 2.73 9.00 -25.71
CA LEU A 15 2.87 8.20 -24.50
C LEU A 15 1.68 8.53 -23.60
N GLY A 16 0.53 8.01 -24.00
CA GLY A 16 -0.54 7.74 -23.06
C GLY A 16 -0.04 6.69 -22.08
N LEU A 17 0.49 7.12 -20.94
CA LEU A 17 0.54 6.28 -19.74
C LEU A 17 -0.87 6.24 -19.14
N ALA A 18 -1.81 5.70 -19.91
CA ALA A 18 -2.88 4.95 -19.31
C ALA A 18 -2.20 3.72 -18.71
N GLY A 19 -1.77 3.86 -17.45
CA GLY A 19 -1.40 2.71 -16.65
C GLY A 19 -2.60 1.78 -16.66
N VAL A 20 -2.52 0.76 -17.51
CA VAL A 20 -3.31 -0.46 -17.36
C VAL A 20 -2.90 -1.00 -16.00
N ALA A 21 -3.66 -0.61 -14.97
CA ALA A 21 -3.76 -1.35 -13.74
C ALA A 21 -4.34 -2.71 -14.15
N THR A 22 -3.44 -3.62 -14.53
CA THR A 22 -3.75 -5.03 -14.53
C THR A 22 -4.27 -5.34 -13.12
N PRO A 23 -5.43 -6.00 -12.96
CA PRO A 23 -5.87 -6.42 -11.66
C PRO A 23 -4.82 -7.42 -11.19
N THR A 24 -3.97 -6.95 -10.28
CA THR A 24 -2.79 -7.68 -9.87
C THR A 24 -3.26 -8.84 -9.02
N ALA A 25 -3.09 -10.07 -9.52
CA ALA A 25 -2.99 -11.28 -8.70
C ALA A 25 -1.86 -11.19 -7.63
N HIS A 26 -1.13 -10.07 -7.59
CA HIS A 26 -0.21 -9.68 -6.53
C HIS A 26 -0.93 -9.35 -5.22
N GLY A 27 -2.19 -8.87 -5.27
CA GLY A 27 -2.98 -8.58 -4.07
C GLY A 27 -3.21 -9.84 -3.24
N ASP A 28 -3.70 -10.91 -3.88
CA ASP A 28 -3.99 -12.17 -3.19
C ASP A 28 -2.74 -12.80 -2.57
N GLY A 29 -1.59 -12.79 -3.28
CA GLY A 29 -0.35 -13.35 -2.76
C GLY A 29 0.28 -12.55 -1.62
N VAL A 30 0.20 -11.21 -1.66
CA VAL A 30 0.67 -10.34 -0.58
C VAL A 30 -0.28 -10.43 0.62
N ASP A 31 -1.58 -10.45 0.38
CA ASP A 31 -2.61 -10.59 1.40
C ASP A 31 -2.46 -11.92 2.14
N ASP A 32 -2.25 -13.03 1.44
CA ASP A 32 -2.01 -14.33 2.05
C ASP A 32 -0.72 -14.34 2.89
N ALA A 33 0.37 -13.74 2.38
CA ALA A 33 1.62 -13.63 3.14
C ALA A 33 1.47 -12.76 4.40
N PHE A 34 0.77 -11.64 4.27
CA PHE A 34 0.43 -10.73 5.36
C PHE A 34 -0.38 -11.45 6.44
N LEU A 35 -1.49 -12.10 6.05
CA LEU A 35 -2.36 -12.84 6.96
C LEU A 35 -1.62 -13.98 7.67
N ASN A 36 -0.75 -14.69 6.96
CA ASN A 36 0.07 -15.75 7.56
C ASN A 36 1.04 -15.18 8.60
N ALA A 37 1.69 -14.05 8.34
CA ALA A 37 2.60 -13.40 9.28
C ALA A 37 1.86 -12.85 10.52
N VAL A 38 0.70 -12.21 10.31
CA VAL A 38 -0.21 -11.74 11.37
C VAL A 38 -0.62 -12.91 12.29
N LYS A 39 -1.08 -14.02 11.69
CA LYS A 39 -1.49 -15.22 12.41
C LYS A 39 -0.32 -15.88 13.15
N SER A 40 0.86 -15.94 12.53
CA SER A 40 2.08 -16.50 13.15
C SER A 40 2.49 -15.74 14.41
N LYS A 41 2.18 -14.45 14.50
CA LYS A 41 2.41 -13.62 15.69
C LYS A 41 1.25 -13.61 16.70
N GLY A 42 0.22 -14.43 16.49
CA GLY A 42 -0.94 -14.51 17.38
C GLY A 42 -1.80 -13.24 17.37
N ILE A 43 -1.70 -12.44 16.32
CA ILE A 43 -2.52 -11.25 16.11
C ILE A 43 -3.82 -11.71 15.47
N ASN A 44 -4.95 -11.54 16.16
CA ASN A 44 -6.23 -12.07 15.72
C ASN A 44 -7.22 -10.94 15.44
N PHE A 45 -7.70 -10.85 14.21
CA PHE A 45 -8.76 -9.93 13.79
C PHE A 45 -10.10 -10.68 13.70
N ALA A 46 -11.19 -9.92 13.60
CA ALA A 46 -12.54 -10.48 13.44
C ALA A 46 -12.69 -11.29 12.13
N SER A 47 -11.93 -10.95 11.10
CA SER A 47 -11.86 -11.69 9.83
C SER A 47 -10.55 -11.39 9.11
N PRO A 48 -10.12 -12.22 8.13
CA PRO A 48 -8.97 -11.92 7.28
C PRO A 48 -9.12 -10.56 6.58
N LYS A 49 -10.33 -10.25 6.11
CA LYS A 49 -10.63 -8.98 5.45
C LYS A 49 -10.43 -7.78 6.39
N ALA A 50 -10.80 -7.91 7.65
CA ALA A 50 -10.58 -6.85 8.64
C ALA A 50 -9.08 -6.60 8.89
N ALA A 51 -8.25 -7.66 8.89
CA ALA A 51 -6.81 -7.51 9.03
C ALA A 51 -6.18 -6.78 7.83
N ILE A 52 -6.62 -7.12 6.61
CA ILE A 52 -6.14 -6.47 5.37
C ILE A 52 -6.54 -4.99 5.37
N VAL A 53 -7.81 -4.68 5.66
CA VAL A 53 -8.29 -3.29 5.74
C VAL A 53 -7.48 -2.48 6.77
N ALA A 54 -7.29 -3.02 7.97
CA ALA A 54 -6.47 -2.37 8.99
C ALA A 54 -5.01 -2.19 8.52
N GLY A 55 -4.49 -3.13 7.73
CA GLY A 55 -3.15 -3.02 7.15
C GLY A 55 -3.02 -1.90 6.12
N HIS A 56 -4.04 -1.67 5.30
CA HIS A 56 -4.08 -0.52 4.39
C HIS A 56 -4.28 0.80 5.13
N GLU A 57 -5.10 0.82 6.18
CA GLU A 57 -5.36 2.01 7.00
C GLU A 57 -4.07 2.55 7.64
N VAL A 58 -3.13 1.67 8.01
CA VAL A 58 -1.79 2.08 8.44
C VAL A 58 -1.11 2.97 7.39
N CYS A 59 -1.21 2.63 6.09
CA CYS A 59 -0.64 3.46 5.03
C CYS A 59 -1.33 4.81 4.92
N ASP A 60 -2.66 4.84 5.01
CA ASP A 60 -3.45 6.07 4.95
C ASP A 60 -3.08 7.03 6.09
N GLU A 61 -2.93 6.52 7.30
CA GLU A 61 -2.50 7.31 8.46
C GLU A 61 -1.08 7.88 8.28
N LEU A 62 -0.15 7.05 7.78
CA LEU A 62 1.22 7.50 7.51
C LEU A 62 1.28 8.53 6.38
N ASP A 63 0.45 8.37 5.33
CA ASP A 63 0.34 9.33 4.23
C ASP A 63 -0.28 10.67 4.68
N GLN A 64 -1.08 10.66 5.75
CA GLN A 64 -1.56 11.87 6.43
C GLN A 64 -0.50 12.54 7.33
N GLY A 65 0.71 11.94 7.44
CA GLY A 65 1.82 12.48 8.22
C GLY A 65 1.84 12.04 9.68
N ARG A 66 1.01 11.05 10.06
CA ARG A 66 1.07 10.44 11.39
C ARG A 66 2.40 9.69 11.59
N GLN A 67 2.88 9.61 12.84
CA GLN A 67 4.04 8.79 13.13
C GLN A 67 3.66 7.32 13.31
N LYS A 68 4.55 6.42 12.89
CA LYS A 68 4.39 4.95 13.03
C LYS A 68 4.08 4.52 14.47
N ALA A 69 4.71 5.18 15.45
CA ALA A 69 4.49 4.91 16.86
C ALA A 69 3.08 5.29 17.32
N ASP A 70 2.55 6.43 16.86
CA ASP A 70 1.20 6.89 17.19
C ASP A 70 0.14 5.94 16.61
N VAL A 71 0.36 5.46 15.38
CA VAL A 71 -0.51 4.44 14.75
C VAL A 71 -0.49 3.14 15.56
N ALA A 72 0.68 2.66 15.99
CA ALA A 72 0.76 1.48 16.83
C ALA A 72 0.05 1.68 18.19
N THR A 73 0.18 2.85 18.82
CA THR A 73 -0.51 3.16 20.08
C THR A 73 -2.04 3.17 19.91
N ASP A 74 -2.55 3.73 18.82
CA ASP A 74 -4.00 3.68 18.54
C ASP A 74 -4.50 2.25 18.34
N MET A 75 -3.70 1.41 17.68
CA MET A 75 -4.02 -0.01 17.56
C MET A 75 -4.07 -0.69 18.93
N THR A 76 -3.14 -0.42 19.85
CA THR A 76 -3.23 -0.98 21.21
C THR A 76 -4.46 -0.52 21.99
N SER A 77 -5.02 0.65 21.64
CA SER A 77 -6.19 1.22 22.31
C SER A 77 -7.51 0.70 21.74
N THR A 78 -7.52 0.35 20.46
CA THR A 78 -8.71 -0.08 19.71
C THR A 78 -8.79 -1.61 19.54
N THR A 79 -7.67 -2.30 19.74
CA THR A 79 -7.55 -3.76 19.61
C THR A 79 -6.95 -4.36 20.88
N ASN A 80 -7.11 -5.67 21.08
CA ASN A 80 -6.50 -6.37 22.23
C ASN A 80 -5.02 -6.74 21.98
N LEU A 81 -4.28 -5.88 21.28
CA LEU A 81 -2.87 -6.06 20.96
C LEU A 81 -2.01 -5.35 22.01
N ASP A 82 -0.91 -6.00 22.42
CA ASP A 82 0.13 -5.32 23.17
C ASP A 82 0.98 -4.44 22.24
N GLY A 83 1.77 -3.52 22.82
CA GLY A 83 2.61 -2.61 22.04
C GLY A 83 3.59 -3.33 21.10
N TYR A 84 4.04 -4.53 21.48
CA TYR A 84 4.89 -5.35 20.62
C TYR A 84 4.15 -5.85 19.37
N ARG A 85 2.95 -6.42 19.53
CA ARG A 85 2.14 -6.90 18.41
C ARG A 85 1.63 -5.75 17.54
N ALA A 86 1.26 -4.62 18.14
CA ALA A 86 0.86 -3.43 17.40
C ALA A 86 2.01 -2.87 16.54
N GLY A 87 3.21 -2.73 17.11
CA GLY A 87 4.39 -2.29 16.36
C GLY A 87 4.79 -3.27 15.25
N PHE A 88 4.70 -4.58 15.52
CA PHE A 88 4.92 -5.60 14.49
C PHE A 88 3.90 -5.48 13.36
N PHE A 89 2.62 -5.31 13.68
CA PHE A 89 1.56 -5.16 12.69
C PHE A 89 1.82 -3.94 11.81
N VAL A 90 2.09 -2.77 12.39
CA VAL A 90 2.40 -1.54 11.63
C VAL A 90 3.60 -1.75 10.71
N GLY A 91 4.68 -2.35 11.19
CA GLY A 91 5.86 -2.64 10.36
C GLY A 91 5.57 -3.60 9.21
N LEU A 92 4.77 -4.64 9.47
CA LEU A 92 4.35 -5.60 8.45
C LEU A 92 3.43 -4.95 7.40
N SER A 93 2.48 -4.10 7.84
CA SER A 93 1.60 -3.32 6.98
C SER A 93 2.39 -2.39 6.07
N ILE A 94 3.42 -1.73 6.61
CA ILE A 94 4.31 -0.89 5.81
C ILE A 94 4.99 -1.70 4.71
N ALA A 95 5.56 -2.86 5.05
CA ALA A 95 6.26 -3.72 4.11
C ALA A 95 5.35 -4.37 3.05
N ALA A 96 4.08 -4.62 3.38
CA ALA A 96 3.12 -5.26 2.49
C ALA A 96 2.37 -4.25 1.59
N TYR A 97 1.98 -3.09 2.14
CA TYR A 97 0.98 -2.22 1.54
C TYR A 97 1.42 -0.77 1.34
N CYS A 98 2.52 -0.33 1.96
CA CYS A 98 2.93 1.08 1.92
C CYS A 98 4.21 1.27 1.09
N PRO A 99 4.20 1.08 -0.25
CA PRO A 99 5.40 1.13 -1.09
C PRO A 99 6.12 2.48 -1.04
N ARG A 100 5.41 3.57 -0.71
CA ARG A 100 6.02 4.90 -0.54
C ARG A 100 6.82 5.07 0.76
N HIS A 101 6.63 4.16 1.70
CA HIS A 101 7.26 4.15 3.03
C HIS A 101 8.31 3.03 3.17
N HIS A 102 8.65 2.34 2.07
CA HIS A 102 9.78 1.42 1.94
C HIS A 102 11.10 2.21 1.84
N THR A 103 11.55 2.80 2.93
CA THR A 103 12.87 3.46 3.03
C THR A 103 13.74 2.76 4.04
#